data_AF-A0A3C0UD26-F1
#
_entry.id   AF-A0A3C0UD26-F1
#
_cell.length_a   1.000
_cell.length_b   1.000
_cell.length_c   1.000
_cell.angle_alpha   90.00
_cell.angle_beta   90.00
_cell.angle_gamma   90.00
#
_symmetry.space_group_name_H-M   'P 1'
#
loop_
_entity.id
_entity.type
_entity.pdbx_description
1 polymer ?
#
loop_
_entity_poly.entity_id
_entity_poly.type
_entity_poly.pdbx_seq_one_letter_code
_entity_poly.pdbx_strand_id
1 'polypeptide(L)'
;MGEVFVKMQRKWIRAWKRGKPDYMRSAQSIFRTRRIVAPPKQIPAKRTWHKKVLPVAASTMLGFLPFLYSLSDSIVYAEPQIITDGKTGTSLTINGSITDITTSTIKGITGFNSFDRFNVYTNNTVNLYLPGGTSNLLNLVHGERSYIDGMLNSIKDGKIGGNVYFLNSYGTVVGTTGTMNVGSLTMMTPTKSFMNNFFDNTGALNQVFNGTVPIDEQGQIVVKGKISAIDDVTLRAGTVVNEGTVATGSVFKVEKPDFSQIVNITNIQDNPTLAIKNGDIVISAIQEVRNSGNLLTTGPNSTKAGDITISVNSGETAKIGITGGNIEGNNISLTASVKDTTTGTLGLKTSEALVDVSGGTVKAAGNVSMIASSDLQVTTQMKPAPEQPPIEGNAAAALTNVDSSVQVHIHGNSSLDVSGNLSLHADSKVAVTSVADGSGSSAGASVGLSKIVTDTSVIVDENSVINRAASIELEASSANVVHTTATASTGGAANAPNQTLTDYQEDAKTSEGSVTAAGALAINDISSTTRAYMASSQTANSSGKVEVVSSALNKSIVTADGSTVAKDAAGIGVAVGINKVNSVNEAHVDQELSAKGVSVSANNGGDSSAFDTTAVSGAGSDQIGVAG
;
A
#
# COMPACT_ATOMS: atom_id res chain seq x y z
N MET A 1 56.00 15.97 -1.51
CA MET A 1 54.84 16.18 -0.60
C MET A 1 53.49 15.65 -1.12
N GLY A 2 53.35 15.19 -2.37
CA GLY A 2 52.05 14.69 -2.89
C GLY A 2 51.69 13.22 -2.58
N GLU A 3 52.66 12.31 -2.47
CA GLU A 3 52.36 10.87 -2.27
C GLU A 3 51.99 10.48 -0.82
N VAL A 4 52.41 11.27 0.16
CA VAL A 4 52.11 11.02 1.59
C VAL A 4 50.65 11.37 1.90
N PHE A 5 50.09 12.40 1.25
CA PHE A 5 48.70 12.82 1.40
C PHE A 5 47.71 11.80 0.79
N VAL A 6 48.05 11.21 -0.36
CA VAL A 6 47.22 10.18 -1.03
C VAL A 6 47.24 8.84 -0.27
N LYS A 7 48.35 8.49 0.39
CA LYS A 7 48.43 7.30 1.26
C LYS A 7 47.66 7.48 2.57
N MET A 8 47.58 8.69 3.13
CA MET A 8 46.77 9.00 4.31
C MET A 8 45.26 8.98 4.01
N GLN A 9 44.80 9.54 2.89
CA GLN A 9 43.40 9.46 2.47
C GLN A 9 42.93 8.01 2.22
N ARG A 10 43.77 7.17 1.61
CA ARG A 10 43.44 5.74 1.39
C ARG A 10 43.42 4.91 2.67
N LYS A 11 44.20 5.28 3.70
CA LYS A 11 44.17 4.64 5.02
C LYS A 11 42.92 5.04 5.81
N TRP A 12 42.52 6.31 5.75
CA TRP A 12 41.30 6.83 6.37
C TRP A 12 40.02 6.22 5.77
N ILE A 13 39.93 6.12 4.44
CA ILE A 13 38.78 5.50 3.75
C ILE A 13 38.66 4.00 4.07
N ARG A 14 39.77 3.30 4.31
CA ARG A 14 39.76 1.88 4.71
C ARG A 14 39.43 1.67 6.19
N ALA A 15 39.79 2.62 7.06
CA ALA A 15 39.40 2.60 8.47
C ALA A 15 37.90 2.89 8.63
N TRP A 16 37.37 3.84 7.86
CA TRP A 16 35.94 4.18 7.84
C TRP A 16 35.04 3.01 7.36
N LYS A 17 35.50 2.18 6.42
CA LYS A 17 34.74 1.00 5.95
C LYS A 17 34.76 -0.21 6.88
N ARG A 18 35.63 -0.25 7.90
CA ARG A 18 35.78 -1.40 8.82
C ARG A 18 34.94 -1.30 10.10
N GLY A 19 34.29 -0.16 10.36
CA GLY A 19 33.57 0.10 11.60
C GLY A 19 32.03 0.07 11.55
N LYS A 20 31.40 -0.47 10.50
CA LYS A 20 29.93 -0.54 10.41
C LYS A 20 29.37 -1.91 10.85
N PRO A 21 28.27 -1.97 11.62
CA PRO A 21 27.48 -3.19 11.83
C PRO A 21 26.85 -3.70 10.52
N ASP A 22 26.65 -5.01 10.41
CA ASP A 22 26.35 -5.72 9.15
C ASP A 22 25.01 -5.35 8.46
N TYR A 23 24.08 -4.68 9.13
CA TYR A 23 22.81 -4.25 8.52
C TYR A 23 22.95 -3.03 7.57
N MET A 24 24.10 -2.34 7.56
CA MET A 24 24.35 -1.19 6.67
C MET A 24 25.08 -1.55 5.36
N ARG A 25 25.27 -2.83 5.04
CA ARG A 25 25.97 -3.27 3.81
C ARG A 25 25.06 -3.56 2.60
N SER A 26 23.74 -3.51 2.74
CA SER A 26 22.80 -3.83 1.66
C SER A 26 22.11 -2.64 0.98
N ALA A 27 22.31 -1.40 1.45
CA ALA A 27 21.56 -0.22 0.94
C ALA A 27 22.27 0.59 -0.17
N GLN A 28 23.26 0.04 -0.87
CA GLN A 28 23.92 0.72 -1.99
C GLN A 28 23.99 -0.17 -3.24
N SER A 29 22.85 -0.37 -3.92
CA SER A 29 22.88 -0.88 -5.30
C SER A 29 21.72 -0.45 -6.20
N ILE A 30 21.12 0.74 -6.04
CA ILE A 30 20.04 1.18 -6.95
C ILE A 30 20.41 2.36 -7.85
N PHE A 31 21.43 3.17 -7.56
CA PHE A 31 21.85 4.24 -8.48
C PHE A 31 23.19 3.97 -9.17
N ARG A 32 23.14 3.23 -10.28
CA ARG A 32 24.12 3.34 -11.37
C ARG A 32 23.41 3.26 -12.72
N THR A 33 23.33 4.41 -13.38
CA THR A 33 23.05 4.57 -14.81
C THR A 33 23.82 3.54 -15.64
N ARG A 34 23.10 2.61 -16.27
CA ARG A 34 23.66 1.70 -17.27
C ARG A 34 23.88 2.46 -18.58
N ARG A 35 25.14 2.66 -18.94
CA ARG A 35 25.54 2.98 -20.32
C ARG A 35 25.29 1.74 -21.18
N ILE A 36 24.34 1.83 -22.11
CA ILE A 36 24.04 0.79 -23.08
C ILE A 36 25.25 0.63 -24.02
N VAL A 37 25.84 -0.57 -24.03
CA VAL A 37 26.80 -1.01 -25.05
C VAL A 37 26.10 -2.05 -25.93
N ALA A 38 26.16 -1.84 -27.24
CA ALA A 38 25.52 -2.68 -28.26
C ALA A 38 25.94 -4.16 -28.20
N PRO A 39 25.06 -5.10 -28.61
CA PRO A 39 25.39 -6.52 -28.62
C PRO A 39 26.33 -6.88 -29.80
N PRO A 40 27.28 -7.82 -29.64
CA PRO A 40 28.08 -8.31 -30.74
C PRO A 40 27.33 -9.36 -31.60
N LYS A 41 27.69 -9.35 -32.89
CA LYS A 41 27.16 -10.17 -33.99
C LYS A 41 27.27 -11.68 -33.76
N GLN A 42 26.24 -12.41 -34.20
CA GLN A 42 26.26 -13.86 -34.42
C GLN A 42 27.18 -14.23 -35.61
N ILE A 43 27.94 -15.32 -35.46
CA ILE A 43 28.54 -16.09 -36.58
C ILE A 43 28.44 -17.60 -36.23
N PRO A 44 28.10 -18.49 -37.19
CA PRO A 44 27.72 -19.89 -36.92
C PRO A 44 28.90 -20.87 -37.06
N ALA A 45 28.76 -22.10 -36.54
CA ALA A 45 29.69 -23.19 -36.85
C ALA A 45 28.97 -24.54 -37.06
N LYS A 46 29.21 -25.13 -38.24
CA LYS A 46 28.82 -26.47 -38.67
C LYS A 46 29.89 -27.51 -38.29
N ARG A 47 29.42 -28.75 -38.09
CA ARG A 47 30.03 -30.07 -38.39
C ARG A 47 31.42 -30.40 -37.81
N THR A 48 31.53 -31.58 -37.17
CA THR A 48 32.01 -32.82 -37.80
C THR A 48 31.85 -34.06 -36.91
N TRP A 49 31.52 -35.18 -37.56
CA TRP A 49 31.55 -36.57 -37.06
C TRP A 49 32.99 -37.06 -36.79
N HIS A 50 33.19 -38.04 -35.89
CA HIS A 50 33.65 -39.40 -36.23
C HIS A 50 33.63 -40.41 -35.06
N LYS A 51 33.27 -41.63 -35.47
CA LYS A 51 33.07 -42.94 -34.81
C LYS A 51 34.27 -43.50 -34.01
N LYS A 52 33.96 -44.41 -33.06
CA LYS A 52 34.52 -45.79 -32.86
C LYS A 52 33.79 -46.40 -31.63
N VAL A 53 32.93 -47.43 -31.65
CA VAL A 53 32.89 -48.81 -32.19
C VAL A 53 33.39 -49.89 -31.18
N LEU A 54 32.40 -50.61 -30.59
CA LEU A 54 32.31 -52.06 -30.24
C LEU A 54 33.11 -52.63 -29.01
N PRO A 55 32.88 -53.88 -28.54
CA PRO A 55 31.72 -54.37 -27.76
C PRO A 55 32.12 -55.39 -26.64
N VAL A 56 31.22 -55.83 -25.74
CA VAL A 56 31.27 -57.19 -25.14
C VAL A 56 29.84 -57.67 -24.85
N ALA A 57 29.59 -58.93 -25.21
CA ALA A 57 28.34 -59.67 -25.14
C ALA A 57 28.25 -60.60 -23.92
N ALA A 58 27.02 -61.08 -23.62
CA ALA A 58 26.63 -62.45 -23.21
C ALA A 58 25.35 -62.40 -22.34
N SER A 59 24.20 -62.92 -22.83
CA SER A 59 23.63 -64.26 -22.54
C SER A 59 22.80 -64.27 -21.23
N THR A 60 21.60 -64.83 -21.07
CA THR A 60 20.79 -65.85 -21.78
C THR A 60 19.38 -65.93 -21.13
N MET A 61 18.35 -66.11 -21.98
CA MET A 61 17.11 -66.92 -21.89
C MET A 61 16.28 -67.19 -20.60
N LEU A 62 14.95 -67.10 -20.84
CA LEU A 62 13.79 -67.94 -20.41
C LEU A 62 13.03 -67.64 -19.09
N GLY A 63 11.70 -67.41 -19.22
CA GLY A 63 10.73 -67.54 -18.13
C GLY A 63 9.33 -66.99 -18.47
N PHE A 64 8.38 -67.88 -18.76
CA PHE A 64 7.00 -67.65 -19.20
C PHE A 64 6.06 -67.56 -17.98
N LEU A 65 5.22 -66.51 -17.86
CA LEU A 65 4.01 -66.46 -17.00
C LEU A 65 3.15 -65.23 -17.34
N PRO A 66 1.90 -65.36 -17.82
CA PRO A 66 0.97 -64.24 -17.89
C PRO A 66 0.23 -64.13 -16.55
N PHE A 67 0.60 -63.16 -15.73
CA PHE A 67 -0.20 -62.75 -14.59
C PHE A 67 -1.22 -61.71 -15.09
N LEU A 68 -2.49 -62.12 -15.17
CA LEU A 68 -3.62 -61.21 -15.31
C LEU A 68 -3.65 -60.31 -14.06
N TYR A 69 -3.14 -59.09 -14.18
CA TYR A 69 -3.55 -58.00 -13.30
C TYR A 69 -4.82 -57.40 -13.89
N SER A 70 -5.94 -57.64 -13.21
CA SER A 70 -7.14 -56.83 -13.36
C SER A 70 -6.76 -55.37 -13.14
N LEU A 71 -6.89 -54.55 -14.18
CA LEU A 71 -7.04 -53.12 -14.01
C LEU A 71 -8.36 -52.90 -13.26
N SER A 72 -8.29 -52.80 -11.94
CA SER A 72 -9.34 -52.10 -11.21
C SER A 72 -9.27 -50.65 -11.65
N ASP A 73 -10.16 -50.26 -12.56
CA ASP A 73 -10.42 -48.86 -12.87
C ASP A 73 -10.64 -48.13 -11.54
N SER A 74 -9.63 -47.38 -11.12
CA SER A 74 -9.82 -46.39 -10.06
C SER A 74 -10.66 -45.31 -10.71
N ILE A 75 -11.96 -45.36 -10.48
CA ILE A 75 -12.86 -44.25 -10.79
C ILE A 75 -12.38 -43.10 -9.93
N VAL A 76 -11.56 -42.22 -10.50
CA VAL A 76 -11.26 -40.91 -9.92
C VAL A 76 -12.56 -40.13 -10.04
N TYR A 77 -13.36 -40.13 -8.98
CA TYR A 77 -14.46 -39.19 -8.88
C TYR A 77 -13.85 -37.79 -8.88
N ALA A 78 -14.10 -37.02 -9.94
CA ALA A 78 -13.73 -35.62 -9.96
C ALA A 78 -14.43 -34.94 -8.78
N GLU A 79 -13.67 -34.24 -7.93
CA GLU A 79 -14.27 -33.55 -6.80
C GLU A 79 -15.28 -32.49 -7.29
N PRO A 80 -16.45 -32.38 -6.64
CA PRO A 80 -17.48 -31.44 -7.06
C PRO A 80 -16.96 -30.01 -6.99
N GLN A 81 -17.21 -29.23 -8.05
CA GLN A 81 -16.78 -27.83 -8.14
C GLN A 81 -17.52 -26.92 -7.15
N ILE A 82 -18.76 -27.27 -6.76
CA ILE A 82 -19.58 -26.49 -5.82
C ILE A 82 -20.15 -27.45 -4.77
N ILE A 83 -20.05 -27.06 -3.50
CA ILE A 83 -20.58 -27.81 -2.34
C ILE A 83 -21.37 -26.82 -1.48
N THR A 84 -22.65 -27.10 -1.24
CA THR A 84 -23.49 -26.31 -0.32
C THR A 84 -23.20 -26.69 1.13
N ASP A 85 -23.32 -25.73 2.06
CA ASP A 85 -23.04 -25.96 3.49
C ASP A 85 -24.32 -26.10 4.35
N GLY A 86 -25.50 -26.06 3.70
CA GLY A 86 -26.79 -26.21 4.37
C GLY A 86 -27.25 -25.00 5.20
N LYS A 87 -26.50 -23.89 5.26
CA LYS A 87 -26.92 -22.70 6.03
C LYS A 87 -28.07 -21.92 5.38
N THR A 88 -28.28 -22.11 4.08
CA THR A 88 -29.37 -21.51 3.30
C THR A 88 -30.05 -22.57 2.45
N GLY A 89 -31.26 -22.28 1.98
CA GLY A 89 -32.01 -23.09 1.01
C GLY A 89 -31.45 -23.03 -0.41
N THR A 90 -30.12 -23.09 -0.57
CA THR A 90 -29.43 -23.15 -1.86
C THR A 90 -29.67 -24.49 -2.54
N SER A 91 -30.04 -24.48 -3.82
CA SER A 91 -30.23 -25.67 -4.64
C SER A 91 -29.37 -25.61 -5.89
N LEU A 92 -28.79 -26.76 -6.26
CA LEU A 92 -27.97 -26.95 -7.46
C LEU A 92 -28.69 -27.89 -8.43
N THR A 93 -28.85 -27.49 -9.68
CA THR A 93 -29.30 -28.34 -10.79
C THR A 93 -28.17 -28.49 -11.79
N ILE A 94 -27.65 -29.71 -11.96
CA ILE A 94 -26.47 -29.99 -12.79
C ILE A 94 -26.90 -30.71 -14.07
N ASN A 95 -26.69 -30.07 -15.22
CA ASN A 95 -26.96 -30.59 -16.56
C ASN A 95 -25.67 -30.60 -17.38
N GLY A 96 -24.93 -31.71 -17.31
CA GLY A 96 -23.62 -31.82 -17.96
C GLY A 96 -22.61 -30.82 -17.38
N SER A 97 -22.09 -29.91 -18.22
CA SER A 97 -21.16 -28.85 -17.81
C SER A 97 -21.85 -27.57 -17.29
N ILE A 98 -23.19 -27.54 -17.27
CA ILE A 98 -23.98 -26.40 -16.79
C ILE A 98 -24.49 -26.69 -15.39
N THR A 99 -24.29 -25.76 -14.46
CA THR A 99 -24.86 -25.81 -13.10
C THR A 99 -25.72 -24.57 -12.85
N ASP A 100 -27.00 -24.77 -12.67
CA ASP A 100 -27.95 -23.73 -12.30
C ASP A 100 -28.12 -23.70 -10.77
N ILE A 101 -28.01 -22.49 -10.19
CA ILE A 101 -28.10 -22.28 -8.75
C ILE A 101 -29.29 -21.38 -8.43
N THR A 102 -30.14 -21.83 -7.52
CA THR A 102 -31.28 -21.07 -6.99
C THR A 102 -31.28 -21.09 -5.47
N THR A 103 -32.05 -20.19 -4.84
CA THR A 103 -32.25 -20.22 -3.38
C THR A 103 -33.68 -19.85 -3.01
N SER A 104 -34.20 -20.51 -1.97
CA SER A 104 -35.47 -20.14 -1.32
C SER A 104 -35.27 -19.21 -0.12
N THR A 105 -34.02 -18.95 0.29
CA THR A 105 -33.71 -18.08 1.43
C THR A 105 -33.69 -16.63 0.98
N ILE A 106 -34.72 -15.88 1.36
CA ILE A 106 -34.92 -14.48 0.96
C ILE A 106 -35.20 -13.63 2.20
N LYS A 107 -34.57 -12.44 2.28
CA LYS A 107 -34.86 -11.41 3.28
C LYS A 107 -35.02 -10.07 2.57
N GLY A 108 -36.25 -9.54 2.56
CA GLY A 108 -36.59 -8.33 1.82
C GLY A 108 -36.33 -8.52 0.32
N ILE A 109 -35.48 -7.67 -0.25
CA ILE A 109 -35.10 -7.72 -1.68
C ILE A 109 -33.83 -8.54 -1.95
N THR A 110 -33.35 -9.34 -0.99
CA THR A 110 -32.07 -10.05 -1.08
C THR A 110 -32.26 -11.56 -0.97
N GLY A 111 -31.76 -12.31 -1.95
CA GLY A 111 -31.60 -13.76 -1.88
C GLY A 111 -30.23 -14.15 -1.29
N PHE A 112 -30.14 -15.32 -0.65
CA PHE A 112 -28.92 -15.81 0.00
C PHE A 112 -28.55 -17.21 -0.46
N ASN A 113 -27.33 -17.35 -0.96
CA ASN A 113 -26.65 -18.62 -1.16
C ASN A 113 -25.50 -18.75 -0.17
N SER A 114 -25.35 -19.93 0.40
CA SER A 114 -24.23 -20.31 1.26
C SER A 114 -23.58 -21.60 0.75
N PHE A 115 -22.25 -21.61 0.75
CA PHE A 115 -21.41 -22.67 0.21
C PHE A 115 -20.27 -22.97 1.16
N ASP A 116 -19.87 -24.24 1.18
CA ASP A 116 -18.57 -24.66 1.69
C ASP A 116 -17.50 -24.40 0.61
N ARG A 117 -17.75 -24.89 -0.61
CA ARG A 117 -16.89 -24.69 -1.78
C ARG A 117 -17.67 -24.06 -2.92
N PHE A 118 -17.04 -23.12 -3.62
CA PHE A 118 -17.56 -22.55 -4.87
C PHE A 118 -16.42 -22.31 -5.86
N ASN A 119 -16.29 -23.21 -6.83
CA ASN A 119 -15.40 -23.12 -7.97
C ASN A 119 -16.20 -23.24 -9.27
N VAL A 120 -15.64 -22.75 -10.37
CA VAL A 120 -16.17 -22.93 -11.72
C VAL A 120 -15.04 -23.45 -12.58
N TYR A 121 -15.03 -24.74 -12.91
CA TYR A 121 -13.96 -25.32 -13.71
C TYR A 121 -13.99 -24.83 -15.16
N THR A 122 -12.85 -24.92 -15.84
CA THR A 122 -12.74 -24.62 -17.27
C THR A 122 -13.79 -25.40 -18.08
N ASN A 123 -14.39 -24.74 -19.08
CA ASN A 123 -15.49 -25.27 -19.91
C ASN A 123 -16.81 -25.55 -19.18
N ASN A 124 -16.91 -25.28 -17.88
CA ASN A 124 -18.18 -25.31 -17.17
C ASN A 124 -18.84 -23.92 -17.18
N THR A 125 -20.16 -23.93 -17.09
CA THR A 125 -20.98 -22.73 -16.92
C THR A 125 -21.78 -22.83 -15.63
N VAL A 126 -21.75 -21.79 -14.81
CA VAL A 126 -22.57 -21.65 -13.61
C VAL A 126 -23.49 -20.47 -13.77
N ASN A 127 -24.79 -20.67 -13.57
CA ASN A 127 -25.80 -19.62 -13.62
C ASN A 127 -26.38 -19.39 -12.23
N LEU A 128 -26.18 -18.20 -11.68
CA LEU A 128 -26.77 -17.74 -10.42
C LEU A 128 -28.11 -17.08 -10.71
N TYR A 129 -29.22 -17.73 -10.37
CA TYR A 129 -30.55 -17.15 -10.55
C TYR A 129 -30.96 -16.35 -9.33
N LEU A 130 -31.31 -15.07 -9.57
CA LEU A 130 -31.93 -14.24 -8.56
C LEU A 130 -33.40 -14.65 -8.38
N PRO A 131 -33.86 -14.91 -7.14
CA PRO A 131 -35.26 -15.21 -6.89
C PRO A 131 -36.20 -14.07 -7.31
N GLY A 132 -37.43 -14.39 -7.70
CA GLY A 132 -38.44 -13.39 -8.06
C GLY A 132 -38.65 -12.36 -6.95
N GLY A 133 -38.74 -11.07 -7.33
CA GLY A 133 -38.90 -9.95 -6.39
C GLY A 133 -37.62 -9.49 -5.69
N THR A 134 -36.47 -10.13 -5.94
CA THR A 134 -35.18 -9.70 -5.38
C THR A 134 -34.41 -8.79 -6.34
N SER A 135 -33.53 -7.97 -5.78
CA SER A 135 -32.55 -7.16 -6.52
C SER A 135 -31.11 -7.56 -6.22
N ASN A 136 -30.86 -8.15 -5.04
CA ASN A 136 -29.54 -8.55 -4.59
C ASN A 136 -29.46 -10.07 -4.41
N LEU A 137 -28.28 -10.64 -4.67
CA LEU A 137 -27.96 -12.03 -4.36
C LEU A 137 -26.62 -12.12 -3.64
N LEU A 138 -26.65 -12.52 -2.37
CA LEU A 138 -25.46 -12.76 -1.57
C LEU A 138 -24.99 -14.20 -1.74
N ASN A 139 -23.71 -14.39 -2.00
CA ASN A 139 -23.04 -15.69 -2.07
C ASN A 139 -21.93 -15.71 -1.02
N LEU A 140 -22.08 -16.57 -0.01
CA LEU A 140 -21.12 -16.72 1.09
C LEU A 140 -20.36 -18.04 0.93
N VAL A 141 -19.02 -17.99 0.92
CA VAL A 141 -18.15 -19.17 0.77
C VAL A 141 -17.27 -19.33 2.01
N HIS A 142 -17.28 -20.52 2.63
CA HIS A 142 -16.71 -20.74 3.97
C HIS A 142 -15.54 -21.73 4.05
N GLY A 143 -15.33 -22.57 3.04
CA GLY A 143 -14.38 -23.69 3.10
C GLY A 143 -13.01 -23.38 2.49
N GLU A 144 -12.98 -22.71 1.33
CA GLU A 144 -11.74 -22.48 0.59
C GLU A 144 -11.81 -21.28 -0.36
N ARG A 145 -10.65 -20.95 -0.97
CA ARG A 145 -10.54 -19.94 -2.04
C ARG A 145 -11.30 -20.39 -3.27
N SER A 146 -12.09 -19.49 -3.83
CA SER A 146 -12.84 -19.74 -5.08
C SER A 146 -11.95 -19.55 -6.31
N TYR A 147 -11.96 -20.53 -7.22
CA TYR A 147 -11.36 -20.47 -8.55
C TYR A 147 -12.45 -20.48 -9.61
N ILE A 148 -12.51 -19.40 -10.40
CA ILE A 148 -13.47 -19.21 -11.49
C ILE A 148 -12.69 -19.31 -12.81
N ASP A 149 -12.52 -20.51 -13.34
CA ASP A 149 -11.82 -20.80 -14.59
C ASP A 149 -12.78 -21.00 -15.78
N GLY A 150 -14.07 -21.22 -15.53
CA GLY A 150 -15.14 -21.28 -16.53
C GLY A 150 -16.00 -20.01 -16.59
N MET A 151 -17.26 -20.15 -17.03
CA MET A 151 -18.21 -19.05 -17.16
C MET A 151 -19.14 -18.98 -15.95
N LEU A 152 -19.26 -17.80 -15.33
CA LEU A 152 -20.20 -17.53 -14.24
C LEU A 152 -21.13 -16.39 -14.64
N ASN A 153 -22.44 -16.66 -14.65
CA ASN A 153 -23.46 -15.69 -15.04
C ASN A 153 -24.38 -15.37 -13.87
N SER A 154 -24.86 -14.13 -13.74
CA SER A 154 -25.99 -13.80 -12.88
C SER A 154 -27.25 -13.52 -13.70
N ILE A 155 -28.32 -14.25 -13.42
CA ILE A 155 -29.55 -14.21 -14.19
C ILE A 155 -30.68 -13.61 -13.34
N LYS A 156 -31.22 -12.49 -13.78
CA LYS A 156 -32.42 -11.84 -13.22
C LYS A 156 -33.44 -11.67 -14.32
N ASP A 157 -34.66 -12.16 -14.09
CA ASP A 157 -35.77 -12.05 -15.04
C ASP A 157 -35.40 -12.57 -16.46
N GLY A 158 -34.66 -13.69 -16.52
CA GLY A 158 -34.27 -14.36 -17.77
C GLY A 158 -33.12 -13.73 -18.54
N LYS A 159 -32.44 -12.71 -17.99
CA LYS A 159 -31.29 -12.03 -18.63
C LYS A 159 -30.16 -11.78 -17.65
N ILE A 160 -28.96 -11.44 -18.15
CA ILE A 160 -27.86 -10.99 -17.28
C ILE A 160 -28.33 -9.78 -16.47
N GLY A 161 -28.17 -9.83 -15.16
CA GLY A 161 -28.66 -8.78 -14.27
C GLY A 161 -28.58 -9.11 -12.79
N GLY A 162 -29.09 -8.20 -11.96
CA GLY A 162 -29.06 -8.32 -10.51
C GLY A 162 -27.73 -7.87 -9.90
N ASN A 163 -27.76 -7.54 -8.61
CA ASN A 163 -26.60 -7.11 -7.85
C ASN A 163 -26.03 -8.30 -7.07
N VAL A 164 -24.88 -8.81 -7.51
CA VAL A 164 -24.26 -10.01 -6.95
C VAL A 164 -23.18 -9.63 -5.94
N TYR A 165 -23.31 -10.16 -4.73
CA TYR A 165 -22.26 -10.09 -3.72
C TYR A 165 -21.60 -11.45 -3.59
N PHE A 166 -20.27 -11.47 -3.56
CA PHE A 166 -19.47 -12.67 -3.38
C PHE A 166 -18.49 -12.45 -2.23
N LEU A 167 -18.72 -13.15 -1.11
CA LEU A 167 -17.94 -13.00 0.12
C LEU A 167 -17.15 -14.29 0.36
N ASN A 168 -15.82 -14.20 0.35
CA ASN A 168 -14.93 -15.33 0.61
C ASN A 168 -13.68 -14.89 1.37
N SER A 169 -13.54 -15.32 2.62
CA SER A 169 -12.37 -14.98 3.47
C SER A 169 -11.04 -15.54 2.97
N TYR A 170 -11.06 -16.59 2.14
CA TYR A 170 -9.84 -17.20 1.56
C TYR A 170 -9.43 -16.53 0.23
N GLY A 171 -10.26 -15.62 -0.27
CA GLY A 171 -10.04 -14.93 -1.53
C GLY A 171 -10.75 -15.56 -2.72
N THR A 172 -10.56 -14.95 -3.89
CA THR A 172 -11.15 -15.41 -5.14
C THR A 172 -10.20 -15.14 -6.30
N VAL A 173 -10.12 -16.08 -7.22
CA VAL A 173 -9.34 -15.98 -8.46
C VAL A 173 -10.28 -16.16 -9.64
N VAL A 174 -10.34 -15.15 -10.52
CA VAL A 174 -10.90 -15.31 -11.87
C VAL A 174 -9.73 -15.73 -12.77
N GLY A 175 -9.67 -17.02 -13.10
CA GLY A 175 -8.58 -17.61 -13.88
C GLY A 175 -8.49 -17.05 -15.29
N THR A 176 -7.44 -17.38 -16.03
CA THR A 176 -7.16 -16.80 -17.36
C THR A 176 -8.27 -17.06 -18.39
N THR A 177 -8.96 -18.20 -18.29
CA THR A 177 -10.14 -18.55 -19.10
C THR A 177 -11.46 -18.16 -18.44
N GLY A 178 -11.40 -17.73 -17.17
CA GLY A 178 -12.54 -17.38 -16.35
C GLY A 178 -13.28 -16.16 -16.88
N THR A 179 -14.59 -16.26 -16.96
CA THR A 179 -15.46 -15.13 -17.30
C THR A 179 -16.58 -14.99 -16.29
N MET A 180 -16.80 -13.77 -15.80
CA MET A 180 -17.96 -13.42 -14.96
C MET A 180 -18.82 -12.41 -15.71
N ASN A 181 -20.09 -12.71 -15.94
CA ASN A 181 -21.07 -11.82 -16.58
C ASN A 181 -22.23 -11.54 -15.62
N VAL A 182 -22.36 -10.30 -15.17
CA VAL A 182 -23.27 -9.95 -14.07
C VAL A 182 -23.99 -8.62 -14.32
N GLY A 183 -25.04 -8.33 -13.54
CA GLY A 183 -25.64 -7.00 -13.51
C GLY A 183 -24.71 -6.00 -12.82
N SER A 184 -24.51 -6.18 -11.52
CA SER A 184 -23.46 -5.52 -10.73
C SER A 184 -22.72 -6.59 -9.93
N LEU A 185 -21.45 -6.33 -9.59
CA LEU A 185 -20.64 -7.26 -8.81
C LEU A 185 -19.98 -6.56 -7.63
N THR A 186 -20.10 -7.15 -6.45
CA THR A 186 -19.29 -6.80 -5.29
C THR A 186 -18.58 -8.05 -4.77
N MET A 187 -17.26 -8.08 -4.86
CA MET A 187 -16.44 -9.15 -4.28
C MET A 187 -15.74 -8.64 -3.03
N MET A 188 -15.80 -9.41 -1.95
CA MET A 188 -15.14 -9.05 -0.69
C MET A 188 -14.35 -10.23 -0.12
N THR A 189 -13.27 -9.94 0.61
CA THR A 189 -12.58 -10.93 1.47
C THR A 189 -12.75 -10.59 2.96
N PRO A 190 -13.94 -10.83 3.56
CA PRO A 190 -14.16 -10.53 4.97
C PRO A 190 -13.25 -11.35 5.89
N THR A 191 -13.10 -10.92 7.12
CA THR A 191 -12.47 -11.76 8.15
C THR A 191 -13.27 -13.05 8.37
N LYS A 192 -12.56 -14.14 8.72
CA LYS A 192 -13.20 -15.43 9.07
C LYS A 192 -14.23 -15.28 10.20
N SER A 193 -13.95 -14.42 11.18
CA SER A 193 -14.88 -14.15 12.29
C SER A 193 -16.18 -13.50 11.80
N PHE A 194 -16.11 -12.55 10.87
CA PHE A 194 -17.30 -11.97 10.25
C PHE A 194 -18.11 -13.03 9.48
N MET A 195 -17.44 -13.86 8.67
CA MET A 195 -18.10 -14.91 7.89
C MET A 195 -18.81 -15.93 8.78
N ASN A 196 -18.14 -16.44 9.81
CA ASN A 196 -18.69 -17.45 10.71
C ASN A 196 -19.92 -16.97 11.49
N ASN A 197 -19.98 -15.68 11.81
CA ASN A 197 -21.06 -15.08 12.60
C ASN A 197 -22.10 -14.34 11.73
N PHE A 198 -22.04 -14.47 10.40
CA PHE A 198 -22.85 -13.64 9.49
C PHE A 198 -24.36 -13.76 9.76
N PHE A 199 -24.87 -14.99 9.90
CA PHE A 199 -26.30 -15.24 10.10
C PHE A 199 -26.79 -14.95 11.52
N ASP A 200 -25.88 -14.95 12.50
CA ASP A 200 -26.17 -14.64 13.90
C ASP A 200 -26.11 -13.12 14.18
N ASN A 201 -25.37 -12.37 13.36
CA ASN A 201 -25.22 -10.93 13.48
C ASN A 201 -26.31 -10.18 12.69
N THR A 202 -27.27 -9.59 13.41
CA THR A 202 -28.38 -8.81 12.83
C THR A 202 -27.93 -7.60 11.99
N GLY A 203 -26.72 -7.08 12.21
CA GLY A 203 -26.14 -5.96 11.46
C GLY A 203 -25.31 -6.38 10.24
N ALA A 204 -24.97 -7.66 10.07
CA ALA A 204 -24.03 -8.10 9.05
C ALA A 204 -24.45 -7.72 7.62
N LEU A 205 -25.74 -7.89 7.29
CA LEU A 205 -26.27 -7.50 5.98
C LEU A 205 -26.10 -6.01 5.69
N ASN A 206 -26.36 -5.15 6.69
CA ASN A 206 -26.16 -3.71 6.56
C ASN A 206 -24.67 -3.38 6.41
N GLN A 207 -23.77 -4.09 7.10
CA GLN A 207 -22.34 -3.90 6.93
C GLN A 207 -21.88 -4.26 5.51
N VAL A 208 -22.44 -5.30 4.89
CA VAL A 208 -22.18 -5.66 3.49
C VAL A 208 -22.59 -4.53 2.55
N PHE A 209 -23.82 -4.03 2.67
CA PHE A 209 -24.34 -2.99 1.78
C PHE A 209 -23.72 -1.61 2.01
N ASN A 210 -23.34 -1.29 3.26
CA ASN A 210 -22.68 -0.04 3.60
C ASN A 210 -21.16 -0.08 3.33
N GLY A 211 -20.62 -1.22 2.92
CA GLY A 211 -19.18 -1.37 2.72
C GLY A 211 -18.36 -1.28 4.02
N THR A 212 -18.93 -1.60 5.18
CA THR A 212 -18.23 -1.55 6.48
C THR A 212 -17.86 -2.94 7.01
N VAL A 213 -17.84 -3.94 6.12
CA VAL A 213 -17.38 -5.30 6.44
C VAL A 213 -15.90 -5.28 6.85
N PRO A 214 -15.52 -5.90 7.99
CA PRO A 214 -14.11 -6.11 8.34
C PRO A 214 -13.44 -7.02 7.31
N ILE A 215 -12.38 -6.54 6.67
CA ILE A 215 -11.64 -7.26 5.61
C ILE A 215 -10.43 -7.99 6.23
N ASP A 216 -10.15 -9.20 5.74
CA ASP A 216 -8.93 -9.94 6.07
C ASP A 216 -7.76 -9.34 5.28
N GLU A 217 -6.72 -8.87 5.99
CA GLU A 217 -5.52 -8.28 5.37
C GLU A 217 -4.79 -9.26 4.45
N GLN A 218 -4.90 -10.57 4.69
CA GLN A 218 -4.28 -11.61 3.86
C GLN A 218 -5.20 -12.08 2.72
N GLY A 219 -6.47 -11.65 2.73
CA GLY A 219 -7.46 -11.98 1.71
C GLY A 219 -7.08 -11.37 0.35
N GLN A 220 -7.18 -12.16 -0.71
CA GLN A 220 -6.80 -11.73 -2.06
C GLN A 220 -7.93 -11.87 -3.06
N ILE A 221 -8.10 -10.87 -3.92
CA ILE A 221 -8.87 -10.99 -5.16
C ILE A 221 -7.90 -10.88 -6.32
N VAL A 222 -7.89 -11.89 -7.19
CA VAL A 222 -7.02 -11.93 -8.37
C VAL A 222 -7.88 -12.09 -9.63
N VAL A 223 -7.73 -11.17 -10.58
CA VAL A 223 -8.45 -11.20 -11.86
C VAL A 223 -7.43 -11.40 -12.97
N LYS A 224 -7.42 -12.58 -13.58
CA LYS A 224 -6.60 -12.90 -14.76
C LYS A 224 -7.43 -13.02 -16.02
N GLY A 225 -8.68 -13.44 -15.86
CA GLY A 225 -9.68 -13.54 -16.93
C GLY A 225 -10.46 -12.25 -17.11
N LYS A 226 -11.77 -12.37 -17.30
CA LYS A 226 -12.66 -11.24 -17.59
C LYS A 226 -13.81 -11.13 -16.62
N ILE A 227 -14.00 -9.94 -16.06
CA ILE A 227 -15.23 -9.54 -15.35
C ILE A 227 -15.97 -8.53 -16.24
N SER A 228 -17.25 -8.79 -16.51
CA SER A 228 -18.14 -7.90 -17.27
C SER A 228 -19.41 -7.64 -16.45
N ALA A 229 -19.63 -6.39 -16.03
CA ALA A 229 -20.84 -5.97 -15.32
C ALA A 229 -21.61 -4.91 -16.12
N ILE A 230 -22.93 -4.96 -16.09
CA ILE A 230 -23.78 -3.96 -16.78
C ILE A 230 -23.64 -2.61 -16.06
N ASP A 231 -23.70 -2.64 -14.74
CA ASP A 231 -23.55 -1.51 -13.83
C ASP A 231 -22.17 -1.65 -13.14
N ASP A 232 -22.10 -1.55 -11.81
CA ASP A 232 -20.83 -1.38 -11.09
C ASP A 232 -20.06 -2.69 -10.83
N VAL A 233 -18.73 -2.56 -10.71
CA VAL A 233 -17.85 -3.57 -10.10
C VAL A 233 -17.16 -2.99 -8.88
N THR A 234 -17.29 -3.66 -7.75
CA THR A 234 -16.60 -3.34 -6.50
C THR A 234 -15.74 -4.52 -6.04
N LEU A 235 -14.44 -4.32 -5.88
CA LEU A 235 -13.49 -5.33 -5.38
C LEU A 235 -12.90 -4.86 -4.04
N ARG A 236 -13.10 -5.61 -2.96
CA ARG A 236 -12.64 -5.24 -1.61
C ARG A 236 -11.84 -6.36 -0.95
N ALA A 237 -10.55 -6.16 -0.75
CA ALA A 237 -9.70 -7.21 -0.19
C ALA A 237 -8.51 -6.69 0.62
N GLY A 238 -7.74 -7.57 1.22
CA GLY A 238 -6.41 -7.22 1.73
C GLY A 238 -5.49 -6.79 0.59
N THR A 239 -5.49 -7.56 -0.49
CA THR A 239 -4.78 -7.26 -1.75
C THR A 239 -5.68 -7.51 -2.96
N VAL A 240 -5.64 -6.62 -3.95
CA VAL A 240 -6.29 -6.83 -5.25
C VAL A 240 -5.25 -6.86 -6.36
N VAL A 241 -5.34 -7.86 -7.23
CA VAL A 241 -4.45 -8.03 -8.38
C VAL A 241 -5.29 -8.14 -9.65
N ASN A 242 -5.10 -7.23 -10.60
CA ASN A 242 -5.73 -7.32 -11.92
C ASN A 242 -4.66 -7.48 -13.01
N GLU A 243 -4.63 -8.66 -13.60
CA GLU A 243 -3.83 -9.02 -14.78
C GLU A 243 -4.73 -9.18 -16.03
N GLY A 244 -6.04 -9.25 -15.83
CA GLY A 244 -7.05 -9.53 -16.86
C GLY A 244 -7.80 -8.29 -17.32
N THR A 245 -9.12 -8.38 -17.40
CA THR A 245 -9.99 -7.25 -17.74
C THR A 245 -11.16 -7.15 -16.79
N VAL A 246 -11.33 -5.98 -16.17
CA VAL A 246 -12.54 -5.60 -15.46
C VAL A 246 -13.23 -4.53 -16.29
N ALA A 247 -14.45 -4.81 -16.73
CA ALA A 247 -15.22 -3.91 -17.55
C ALA A 247 -16.63 -3.73 -17.03
N THR A 248 -17.11 -2.48 -17.06
CA THR A 248 -18.49 -2.10 -16.72
C THR A 248 -19.17 -1.44 -17.93
N GLY A 249 -20.47 -1.25 -17.85
CA GLY A 249 -21.24 -0.57 -18.89
C GLY A 249 -21.36 -1.41 -20.15
N SER A 250 -21.26 -0.77 -21.31
CA SER A 250 -21.66 -1.35 -22.60
C SER A 250 -20.63 -2.21 -23.32
N VAL A 251 -19.54 -2.62 -22.66
CA VAL A 251 -18.56 -3.60 -23.20
C VAL A 251 -19.17 -5.02 -23.31
N PHE A 252 -20.49 -5.14 -23.16
CA PHE A 252 -21.30 -6.31 -23.47
C PHE A 252 -21.32 -6.61 -24.98
N LYS A 253 -20.26 -7.24 -25.45
CA LYS A 253 -20.38 -8.28 -26.48
C LYS A 253 -20.29 -9.62 -25.76
N VAL A 254 -21.41 -10.10 -25.23
CA VAL A 254 -21.50 -11.49 -24.82
C VAL A 254 -21.66 -12.28 -26.12
N GLU A 255 -20.71 -13.16 -26.44
CA GLU A 255 -21.02 -14.31 -27.30
C GLU A 255 -22.15 -15.04 -26.61
N LYS A 256 -23.35 -15.00 -27.22
CA LYS A 256 -24.62 -15.43 -26.64
C LYS A 256 -24.42 -16.64 -25.70
N PRO A 257 -24.84 -16.57 -24.43
CA PRO A 257 -24.97 -17.78 -23.63
C PRO A 257 -25.81 -18.76 -24.43
N ASP A 258 -25.42 -20.03 -24.47
CA ASP A 258 -26.20 -21.06 -25.16
C ASP A 258 -27.50 -21.29 -24.38
N PHE A 259 -28.53 -20.51 -24.70
CA PHE A 259 -29.87 -20.65 -24.16
C PHE A 259 -30.68 -21.75 -24.86
N SER A 260 -30.05 -22.61 -25.68
CA SER A 260 -30.75 -23.69 -26.39
C SER A 260 -31.42 -24.71 -25.46
N GLN A 261 -31.05 -24.73 -24.18
CA GLN A 261 -31.63 -25.62 -23.17
C GLN A 261 -32.73 -24.99 -22.31
N ILE A 262 -33.01 -23.70 -22.44
CA ILE A 262 -34.21 -23.10 -21.84
C ILE A 262 -35.35 -23.28 -22.84
N VAL A 263 -36.06 -24.41 -22.71
CA VAL A 263 -37.26 -24.68 -23.50
C VAL A 263 -38.24 -23.52 -23.34
N ASN A 264 -38.54 -22.84 -24.46
CA ASN A 264 -39.65 -21.90 -24.66
C ASN A 264 -39.36 -20.37 -24.58
N ILE A 265 -38.36 -19.86 -25.30
CA ILE A 265 -38.27 -18.44 -25.69
C ILE A 265 -38.40 -18.25 -27.21
N THR A 266 -39.55 -18.66 -27.74
CA THR A 266 -40.04 -18.18 -29.03
C THR A 266 -40.50 -16.72 -28.82
N ASN A 267 -39.76 -15.75 -29.38
CA ASN A 267 -39.92 -14.28 -29.28
C ASN A 267 -38.95 -13.53 -28.35
N ILE A 268 -37.64 -13.76 -28.47
CA ILE A 268 -36.72 -12.64 -28.23
C ILE A 268 -36.86 -11.69 -29.43
N GLN A 269 -37.66 -10.65 -29.26
CA GLN A 269 -37.55 -9.48 -30.13
C GLN A 269 -36.14 -8.90 -29.97
N ASP A 270 -35.39 -8.82 -31.07
CA ASP A 270 -34.28 -7.91 -31.21
C ASP A 270 -34.81 -6.49 -30.98
N ASN A 271 -34.70 -5.97 -29.75
CA ASN A 271 -34.84 -4.53 -29.53
C ASN A 271 -33.92 -4.07 -28.37
N PRO A 272 -32.82 -3.38 -28.70
CA PRO A 272 -31.78 -3.00 -27.74
C PRO A 272 -32.19 -1.69 -27.05
N THR A 273 -33.04 -1.79 -26.05
CA THR A 273 -33.03 -0.82 -24.96
C THR A 273 -32.53 -1.51 -23.72
N LEU A 274 -31.27 -1.98 -23.79
CA LEU A 274 -30.41 -1.92 -22.61
C LEU A 274 -30.47 -0.47 -22.15
N ALA A 275 -31.14 -0.21 -21.01
CA ALA A 275 -31.04 1.09 -20.38
C ALA A 275 -29.56 1.36 -20.19
N ILE A 276 -29.03 2.32 -20.97
CA ILE A 276 -27.61 2.65 -20.96
C ILE A 276 -27.32 3.18 -19.55
N LYS A 277 -26.50 2.43 -18.81
CA LYS A 277 -26.01 2.82 -17.51
C LYS A 277 -24.49 2.84 -17.54
N ASN A 278 -23.94 3.84 -16.86
CA ASN A 278 -22.50 3.98 -16.69
C ASN A 278 -22.17 3.35 -15.35
N GLY A 279 -21.53 2.18 -15.38
CA GLY A 279 -21.08 1.52 -14.16
C GLY A 279 -19.69 1.99 -13.75
N ASP A 280 -19.49 2.17 -12.46
CA ASP A 280 -18.21 2.54 -11.87
C ASP A 280 -17.38 1.28 -11.55
N ILE A 281 -16.05 1.43 -11.56
CA ILE A 281 -15.15 0.41 -11.01
C ILE A 281 -14.54 0.96 -9.72
N VAL A 282 -14.82 0.29 -8.61
CA VAL A 282 -14.28 0.62 -7.29
C VAL A 282 -13.41 -0.52 -6.80
N ILE A 283 -12.13 -0.24 -6.56
CA ILE A 283 -11.19 -1.17 -5.95
C ILE A 283 -10.75 -0.57 -4.62
N SER A 284 -10.94 -1.32 -3.54
CA SER A 284 -10.53 -0.92 -2.20
C SER A 284 -9.70 -2.02 -1.56
N ALA A 285 -8.45 -1.72 -1.23
CA ALA A 285 -7.56 -2.66 -0.56
C ALA A 285 -7.09 -2.14 0.80
N ILE A 286 -6.58 -3.05 1.64
CA ILE A 286 -5.87 -2.65 2.86
C ILE A 286 -4.40 -2.39 2.53
N GLN A 287 -3.72 -3.33 1.88
CA GLN A 287 -2.27 -3.25 1.71
C GLN A 287 -1.86 -2.79 0.31
N GLU A 288 -2.45 -3.39 -0.72
CA GLU A 288 -1.95 -3.24 -2.08
C GLU A 288 -3.01 -3.46 -3.16
N VAL A 289 -2.93 -2.64 -4.21
CA VAL A 289 -3.52 -2.91 -5.52
C VAL A 289 -2.42 -3.00 -6.57
N ARG A 290 -2.38 -4.09 -7.34
CA ARG A 290 -1.51 -4.25 -8.51
C ARG A 290 -2.35 -4.40 -9.77
N ASN A 291 -2.15 -3.51 -10.72
CA ASN A 291 -2.80 -3.55 -12.02
C ASN A 291 -1.76 -3.66 -13.14
N SER A 292 -1.88 -4.72 -13.94
CA SER A 292 -1.24 -4.88 -15.24
C SER A 292 -2.26 -5.15 -16.35
N GLY A 293 -3.52 -5.40 -15.98
CA GLY A 293 -4.66 -5.62 -16.86
C GLY A 293 -5.47 -4.35 -17.15
N ASN A 294 -6.64 -4.54 -17.77
CA ASN A 294 -7.52 -3.45 -18.19
C ASN A 294 -8.59 -3.15 -17.12
N LEU A 295 -8.88 -1.87 -16.93
CA LEU A 295 -10.02 -1.34 -16.17
C LEU A 295 -10.79 -0.39 -17.09
N LEU A 296 -11.99 -0.80 -17.51
CA LEU A 296 -12.70 -0.13 -18.61
C LEU A 296 -14.13 0.22 -18.19
N THR A 297 -14.47 1.49 -18.24
CA THR A 297 -15.82 1.98 -17.88
C THR A 297 -16.45 2.69 -19.08
N THR A 298 -16.63 2.02 -20.22
CA THR A 298 -17.08 2.69 -21.44
C THR A 298 -18.61 2.78 -21.57
N GLY A 299 -19.10 3.98 -21.86
CA GLY A 299 -20.41 4.19 -22.47
C GLY A 299 -20.34 3.90 -23.98
N PRO A 300 -21.38 3.33 -24.61
CA PRO A 300 -21.41 3.17 -26.05
C PRO A 300 -21.73 4.54 -26.68
N ASN A 301 -21.27 4.79 -27.90
CA ASN A 301 -21.80 5.86 -28.75
C ASN A 301 -21.92 7.25 -28.08
N SER A 302 -20.81 7.80 -27.57
CA SER A 302 -20.76 9.21 -27.11
C SER A 302 -21.44 9.54 -25.77
N THR A 303 -21.74 8.58 -24.89
CA THR A 303 -22.08 8.88 -23.48
C THR A 303 -20.84 8.86 -22.58
N LYS A 304 -20.84 9.68 -21.52
CA LYS A 304 -19.73 9.75 -20.54
C LYS A 304 -19.43 8.36 -19.98
N ALA A 305 -18.16 8.04 -19.83
CA ALA A 305 -17.69 6.84 -19.12
C ALA A 305 -18.13 6.85 -17.64
N GLY A 306 -18.06 5.69 -16.96
CA GLY A 306 -18.13 5.62 -15.50
C GLY A 306 -16.82 6.10 -14.85
N ASP A 307 -16.80 6.25 -13.53
CA ASP A 307 -15.58 6.61 -12.80
C ASP A 307 -14.82 5.34 -12.35
N ILE A 308 -13.49 5.47 -12.25
CA ILE A 308 -12.61 4.42 -11.72
C ILE A 308 -11.97 4.94 -10.44
N THR A 309 -12.22 4.27 -9.33
CA THR A 309 -11.63 4.60 -8.02
C THR A 309 -10.83 3.43 -7.50
N ILE A 310 -9.54 3.66 -7.23
CA ILE A 310 -8.66 2.71 -6.57
C ILE A 310 -8.20 3.34 -5.26
N SER A 311 -8.49 2.68 -4.15
CA SER A 311 -8.15 3.16 -2.80
C SER A 311 -7.42 2.07 -2.02
N VAL A 312 -6.38 2.47 -1.31
CA VAL A 312 -5.66 1.61 -0.37
C VAL A 312 -5.51 2.37 0.93
N ASN A 313 -6.07 1.84 2.02
CA ASN A 313 -6.08 2.50 3.32
C ASN A 313 -5.54 1.55 4.39
N SER A 314 -4.49 1.95 5.11
CA SER A 314 -3.87 1.12 6.14
C SER A 314 -3.24 1.94 7.28
N GLY A 315 -2.74 1.22 8.29
CA GLY A 315 -1.95 1.81 9.37
C GLY A 315 -0.43 1.86 9.12
N GLU A 316 0.08 1.18 8.08
CA GLU A 316 1.53 1.06 7.87
C GLU A 316 1.92 1.20 6.40
N THR A 317 1.39 0.34 5.53
CA THR A 317 1.74 0.30 4.10
C THR A 317 0.51 0.38 3.21
N ALA A 318 0.48 1.33 2.28
CA ALA A 318 -0.57 1.48 1.28
C ALA A 318 0.08 1.65 -0.11
N LYS A 319 -0.17 0.70 -1.02
CA LYS A 319 0.48 0.68 -2.34
C LYS A 319 -0.50 0.52 -3.49
N ILE A 320 -0.38 1.35 -4.51
CA ILE A 320 -1.05 1.20 -5.80
C ILE A 320 0.03 1.12 -6.87
N GLY A 321 0.14 0.00 -7.58
CA GLY A 321 1.05 -0.18 -8.68
C GLY A 321 0.32 -0.41 -10.00
N ILE A 322 0.50 0.50 -10.96
CA ILE A 322 0.01 0.39 -12.33
C ILE A 322 1.22 0.12 -13.23
N THR A 323 1.36 -1.14 -13.63
CA THR A 323 2.53 -1.62 -14.40
C THR A 323 2.22 -1.84 -15.88
N GLY A 324 0.95 -1.77 -16.25
CA GLY A 324 0.47 -2.05 -17.59
C GLY A 324 -1.04 -1.98 -17.74
N GLY A 325 -1.51 -2.35 -18.92
CA GLY A 325 -2.92 -2.38 -19.29
C GLY A 325 -3.52 -1.00 -19.58
N ASN A 326 -4.81 -0.98 -19.91
CA ASN A 326 -5.56 0.24 -20.22
C ASN A 326 -6.53 0.56 -19.08
N ILE A 327 -6.39 1.73 -18.48
CA ILE A 327 -7.34 2.29 -17.52
C ILE A 327 -8.10 3.39 -18.25
N GLU A 328 -9.37 3.15 -18.56
CA GLU A 328 -10.22 4.07 -19.31
C GLU A 328 -11.51 4.37 -18.55
N GLY A 329 -11.69 5.65 -18.17
CA GLY A 329 -12.90 6.11 -17.51
C GLY A 329 -13.19 7.60 -17.67
N ASN A 330 -14.20 8.07 -16.97
CA ASN A 330 -14.55 9.48 -16.91
C ASN A 330 -13.57 10.18 -15.96
N ASN A 331 -13.70 9.98 -14.64
CA ASN A 331 -12.65 10.33 -13.69
C ASN A 331 -11.89 9.08 -13.24
N ILE A 332 -10.59 9.25 -12.99
CA ILE A 332 -9.74 8.18 -12.42
C ILE A 332 -9.11 8.72 -11.15
N SER A 333 -9.38 8.07 -10.02
CA SER A 333 -8.81 8.42 -8.72
C SER A 333 -8.00 7.26 -8.16
N LEU A 334 -6.72 7.50 -7.88
CA LEU A 334 -5.82 6.56 -7.21
C LEU A 334 -5.43 7.17 -5.86
N THR A 335 -5.74 6.50 -4.75
CA THR A 335 -5.47 7.01 -3.40
C THR A 335 -4.81 5.95 -2.53
N ALA A 336 -3.56 6.17 -2.13
CA ALA A 336 -2.85 5.35 -1.15
C ALA A 336 -2.69 6.16 0.14
N SER A 337 -3.36 5.75 1.22
CA SER A 337 -3.39 6.49 2.48
C SER A 337 -2.96 5.62 3.66
N VAL A 338 -1.95 6.10 4.38
CA VAL A 338 -1.54 5.57 5.68
C VAL A 338 -2.02 6.52 6.77
N LYS A 339 -2.67 5.99 7.79
CA LYS A 339 -3.03 6.75 8.99
C LYS A 339 -2.81 5.91 10.23
N ASP A 340 -2.01 6.42 11.17
CA ASP A 340 -1.77 5.73 12.43
C ASP A 340 -1.65 6.69 13.61
N THR A 341 -2.05 6.21 14.78
CA THR A 341 -1.94 6.92 16.05
C THR A 341 -1.37 5.97 17.08
N THR A 342 -0.20 6.32 17.62
CA THR A 342 0.53 5.50 18.59
C THR A 342 0.72 6.26 19.89
N THR A 343 0.41 5.60 21.00
CA THR A 343 0.63 6.11 22.35
C THR A 343 1.38 5.08 23.19
N GLY A 344 2.45 5.47 23.88
CA GLY A 344 3.22 4.54 24.72
C GLY A 344 4.45 5.17 25.36
N THR A 345 5.45 4.37 25.73
CA THR A 345 6.78 4.86 26.18
C THR A 345 7.84 4.77 25.08
N LEU A 346 7.54 4.01 24.01
CA LEU A 346 8.37 3.82 22.83
C LEU A 346 7.49 3.97 21.59
N GLY A 347 7.93 4.78 20.64
CA GLY A 347 7.21 5.09 19.41
C GLY A 347 8.06 4.74 18.19
N LEU A 348 8.07 3.48 17.78
CA LEU A 348 8.75 3.05 16.55
C LEU A 348 7.72 2.93 15.42
N LYS A 349 7.86 3.76 14.39
CA LYS A 349 6.90 3.83 13.30
C LYS A 349 7.58 3.88 11.95
N THR A 350 7.06 3.10 11.03
CA THR A 350 7.40 3.13 9.62
C THR A 350 6.11 3.29 8.82
N SER A 351 6.06 4.21 7.86
CA SER A 351 4.94 4.33 6.92
C SER A 351 5.41 4.39 5.49
N GLU A 352 4.65 3.74 4.61
CA GLU A 352 4.89 3.75 3.17
C GLU A 352 3.56 3.94 2.44
N ALA A 353 3.37 5.11 1.81
CA ALA A 353 2.25 5.38 0.92
C ALA A 353 2.79 5.60 -0.50
N LEU A 354 2.37 4.77 -1.46
CA LEU A 354 2.91 4.78 -2.82
C LEU A 354 1.80 4.66 -3.86
N VAL A 355 1.80 5.59 -4.82
CA VAL A 355 1.13 5.43 -6.11
C VAL A 355 2.20 5.40 -7.20
N ASP A 356 2.41 4.23 -7.80
CA ASP A 356 3.42 3.98 -8.82
C ASP A 356 2.75 3.68 -10.17
N VAL A 357 3.07 4.43 -11.21
CA VAL A 357 2.60 4.23 -12.58
C VAL A 357 3.80 4.07 -13.50
N SER A 358 4.20 2.82 -13.71
CA SER A 358 5.42 2.43 -14.44
C SER A 358 5.16 1.92 -15.86
N GLY A 359 3.89 1.68 -16.22
CA GLY A 359 3.49 1.37 -17.59
C GLY A 359 1.99 1.38 -17.82
N GLY A 360 1.61 1.15 -19.07
CA GLY A 360 0.21 1.14 -19.50
C GLY A 360 -0.30 2.50 -19.95
N THR A 361 -1.61 2.56 -20.24
CA THR A 361 -2.29 3.78 -20.66
C THR A 361 -3.33 4.17 -19.63
N VAL A 362 -3.31 5.43 -19.18
CA VAL A 362 -4.36 6.04 -18.36
C VAL A 362 -5.08 7.08 -19.20
N LYS A 363 -6.36 6.82 -19.48
CA LYS A 363 -7.20 7.67 -20.33
C LYS A 363 -8.44 8.11 -19.60
N ALA A 364 -8.57 9.42 -19.38
CA ALA A 364 -9.71 10.01 -18.68
C ALA A 364 -10.43 11.04 -19.56
N ALA A 365 -11.75 10.90 -19.69
CA ALA A 365 -12.60 11.93 -20.31
C ALA A 365 -12.80 13.14 -19.38
N GLY A 366 -12.56 12.97 -18.08
CA GLY A 366 -12.53 13.98 -17.03
C GLY A 366 -11.15 14.06 -16.41
N ASN A 367 -11.09 14.04 -15.08
CA ASN A 367 -9.85 14.26 -14.32
C ASN A 367 -9.11 12.97 -13.98
N VAL A 368 -7.81 13.07 -13.78
CA VAL A 368 -6.99 12.06 -13.11
C VAL A 368 -6.42 12.65 -11.83
N SER A 369 -6.67 11.98 -10.71
CA SER A 369 -6.12 12.34 -9.39
C SER A 369 -5.32 11.16 -8.84
N MET A 370 -4.05 11.40 -8.51
CA MET A 370 -3.20 10.41 -7.84
C MET A 370 -2.72 11.01 -6.53
N ILE A 371 -3.07 10.37 -5.42
CA ILE A 371 -2.81 10.87 -4.07
C ILE A 371 -2.11 9.78 -3.27
N ALA A 372 -0.93 10.09 -2.75
CA ALA A 372 -0.28 9.31 -1.70
C ALA A 372 -0.26 10.16 -0.43
N SER A 373 -0.71 9.62 0.71
CA SER A 373 -0.74 10.37 1.96
C SER A 373 -0.34 9.52 3.16
N SER A 374 0.40 10.13 4.10
CA SER A 374 0.69 9.57 5.42
C SER A 374 0.35 10.58 6.52
N ASP A 375 -0.46 10.18 7.50
CA ASP A 375 -0.81 10.97 8.68
C ASP A 375 -0.46 10.17 9.94
N LEU A 376 0.70 10.47 10.53
CA LEU A 376 1.23 9.79 11.71
C LEU A 376 1.16 10.69 12.93
N GLN A 377 0.55 10.18 13.99
CA GLN A 377 0.53 10.81 15.30
C GLN A 377 1.20 9.88 16.32
N VAL A 378 2.33 10.31 16.90
CA VAL A 378 3.08 9.50 17.86
C VAL A 378 3.26 10.28 19.15
N THR A 379 2.69 9.76 20.22
CA THR A 379 2.88 10.29 21.57
C THR A 379 3.63 9.26 22.42
N THR A 380 4.85 9.58 22.81
CA THR A 380 5.58 8.81 23.82
C THR A 380 5.66 9.60 25.11
N GLN A 381 5.32 8.98 26.23
CA GLN A 381 5.36 9.65 27.51
C GLN A 381 5.71 8.72 28.65
N MET A 382 6.52 9.24 29.56
CA MET A 382 6.77 8.71 30.89
C MET A 382 6.68 9.90 31.84
N LYS A 383 5.70 9.86 32.75
CA LYS A 383 5.44 10.91 33.73
C LYS A 383 5.24 10.29 35.11
N PRO A 384 5.59 11.00 36.19
CA PRO A 384 5.29 10.54 37.53
C PRO A 384 3.76 10.46 37.76
N ALA A 385 3.34 9.51 38.59
CA ALA A 385 1.96 9.46 39.05
C ALA A 385 1.66 10.69 39.93
N PRO A 386 0.45 11.27 39.86
CA PRO A 386 0.07 12.35 40.75
C PRO A 386 0.25 11.95 42.22
N GLU A 387 0.76 12.87 43.04
CA GLU A 387 0.76 12.78 44.52
C GLU A 387 1.61 11.67 45.15
N GLN A 388 2.44 10.95 44.38
CA GLN A 388 3.43 10.03 44.97
C GLN A 388 4.73 10.75 45.36
N PRO A 389 5.31 10.47 46.55
CA PRO A 389 6.65 10.92 46.87
C PRO A 389 7.66 10.32 45.87
N PRO A 390 8.83 10.97 45.67
CA PRO A 390 9.82 10.47 44.75
C PRO A 390 10.22 9.02 45.06
N ILE A 391 10.21 8.15 44.05
CA ILE A 391 10.62 6.76 44.20
C ILE A 391 12.15 6.62 44.13
N GLU A 392 12.71 5.63 44.83
CA GLU A 392 14.12 5.27 44.69
C GLU A 392 14.37 4.63 43.32
N GLY A 393 15.34 5.16 42.55
CA GLY A 393 15.74 4.58 41.26
C GLY A 393 15.84 5.58 40.12
N ASN A 394 15.83 5.04 38.89
CA ASN A 394 16.10 5.75 37.63
C ASN A 394 14.96 6.73 37.23
N ALA A 395 15.29 7.71 36.40
CA ALA A 395 14.41 8.80 35.97
C ALA A 395 13.43 8.40 34.86
N ALA A 396 13.39 9.10 33.72
CA ALA A 396 12.41 8.84 32.66
C ALA A 396 13.01 8.69 31.26
N ALA A 397 12.38 7.90 30.40
CA ALA A 397 12.76 7.79 28.99
C ALA A 397 11.53 7.75 28.08
N ALA A 398 11.54 8.60 27.05
CA ALA A 398 10.54 8.65 25.99
C ALA A 398 11.27 8.72 24.65
N LEU A 399 11.18 7.64 23.86
CA LEU A 399 11.94 7.50 22.62
C LEU A 399 10.99 7.30 21.44
N THR A 400 11.19 8.08 20.39
CA THR A 400 10.42 8.03 19.16
C THR A 400 11.36 7.96 17.96
N ASN A 401 11.11 7.01 17.06
CA ASN A 401 11.71 6.93 15.74
C ASN A 401 10.61 6.77 14.69
N VAL A 402 10.51 7.73 13.77
CA VAL A 402 9.53 7.71 12.68
C VAL A 402 10.27 7.75 11.35
N ASP A 403 9.99 6.79 10.49
CA ASP A 403 10.40 6.77 9.08
C ASP A 403 9.14 6.83 8.21
N SER A 404 8.96 7.89 7.43
CA SER A 404 7.80 8.06 6.54
C SER A 404 8.23 8.28 5.10
N SER A 405 7.69 7.46 4.20
CA SER A 405 7.89 7.54 2.75
C SER A 405 6.55 7.71 2.06
N VAL A 406 6.37 8.83 1.34
CA VAL A 406 5.15 9.14 0.59
C VAL A 406 5.53 9.50 -0.84
N GLN A 407 5.01 8.77 -1.82
CA GLN A 407 5.41 8.97 -3.21
C GLN A 407 4.26 8.79 -4.19
N VAL A 408 4.19 9.72 -5.16
CA VAL A 408 3.51 9.52 -6.44
C VAL A 408 4.58 9.53 -7.53
N HIS A 409 4.70 8.44 -8.29
CA HIS A 409 5.74 8.30 -9.31
C HIS A 409 5.15 7.82 -10.63
N ILE A 410 5.35 8.59 -11.69
CA ILE A 410 5.02 8.21 -13.07
C ILE A 410 6.32 8.06 -13.86
N HIS A 411 6.62 6.85 -14.32
CA HIS A 411 7.88 6.53 -14.98
C HIS A 411 7.72 5.40 -16.01
N GLY A 412 8.82 4.78 -16.42
CA GLY A 412 8.83 3.75 -17.44
C GLY A 412 8.28 4.27 -18.76
N ASN A 413 7.34 3.51 -19.35
CA ASN A 413 6.70 3.86 -20.63
C ASN A 413 5.21 4.20 -20.45
N SER A 414 4.85 4.78 -19.30
CA SER A 414 3.48 5.18 -18.99
C SER A 414 2.97 6.26 -19.94
N SER A 415 1.72 6.14 -20.38
CA SER A 415 1.07 7.10 -21.28
C SER A 415 -0.22 7.63 -20.67
N LEU A 416 -0.30 8.95 -20.49
CA LEU A 416 -1.45 9.63 -19.91
C LEU A 416 -2.16 10.48 -20.98
N ASP A 417 -3.47 10.30 -21.13
CA ASP A 417 -4.35 11.11 -21.98
C ASP A 417 -5.54 11.59 -21.15
N VAL A 418 -5.45 12.82 -20.64
CA VAL A 418 -6.38 13.38 -19.65
C VAL A 418 -7.11 14.57 -20.25
N SER A 419 -8.43 14.48 -20.46
CA SER A 419 -9.18 15.60 -21.05
C SER A 419 -9.40 16.73 -20.04
N GLY A 420 -9.52 16.41 -18.75
CA GLY A 420 -9.59 17.33 -17.63
C GLY A 420 -8.23 17.57 -16.97
N ASN A 421 -8.22 17.78 -15.66
CA ASN A 421 -7.01 18.06 -14.88
C ASN A 421 -6.25 16.78 -14.54
N LEU A 422 -4.92 16.84 -14.57
CA LEU A 422 -4.03 15.84 -14.00
C LEU A 422 -3.43 16.39 -12.70
N SER A 423 -3.82 15.82 -11.56
CA SER A 423 -3.37 16.24 -10.23
C SER A 423 -2.63 15.08 -9.54
N LEU A 424 -1.39 15.33 -9.12
CA LEU A 424 -0.49 14.38 -8.48
C LEU A 424 -0.05 14.94 -7.12
N HIS A 425 -0.48 14.34 -6.03
CA HIS A 425 -0.28 14.87 -4.67
C HIS A 425 0.38 13.83 -3.76
N ALA A 426 1.46 14.22 -3.09
CA ALA A 426 2.11 13.44 -2.05
C ALA A 426 2.12 14.24 -0.75
N ASP A 427 1.41 13.78 0.27
CA ASP A 427 1.21 14.48 1.54
C ASP A 427 1.73 13.69 2.74
N SER A 428 2.78 14.17 3.41
CA SER A 428 3.28 13.58 4.66
C SER A 428 3.03 14.51 5.84
N LYS A 429 2.35 14.01 6.86
CA LYS A 429 2.11 14.69 8.13
C LYS A 429 2.62 13.81 9.26
N VAL A 430 3.60 14.32 10.00
CA VAL A 430 4.17 13.63 11.16
C VAL A 430 4.08 14.55 12.36
N ALA A 431 3.25 14.17 13.32
CA ALA A 431 3.13 14.84 14.60
C ALA A 431 3.70 13.95 15.71
N VAL A 432 4.74 14.43 16.39
CA VAL A 432 5.41 13.71 17.48
C VAL A 432 5.41 14.53 18.75
N THR A 433 5.08 13.87 19.86
CA THR A 433 5.25 14.38 21.22
C THR A 433 5.96 13.33 22.05
N SER A 434 7.18 13.63 22.51
CA SER A 434 7.97 12.74 23.37
C SER A 434 8.24 13.42 24.71
N VAL A 435 7.70 12.89 25.82
CA VAL A 435 7.81 13.50 27.15
C VAL A 435 8.44 12.53 28.14
N ALA A 436 9.67 12.82 28.57
CA ALA A 436 10.37 12.11 29.61
C ALA A 436 10.44 12.97 30.87
N ASP A 437 9.47 12.82 31.77
CA ASP A 437 9.41 13.55 33.02
C ASP A 437 9.87 12.67 34.19
N GLY A 438 11.09 12.95 34.67
CA GLY A 438 11.72 12.24 35.78
C GLY A 438 11.48 12.88 37.13
N SER A 439 10.71 13.96 37.23
CA SER A 439 10.58 14.76 38.46
C SER A 439 10.05 14.01 39.69
N GLY A 440 9.45 12.84 39.50
CA GLY A 440 9.06 11.92 40.59
C GLY A 440 10.09 10.83 40.93
N SER A 441 11.32 10.93 40.44
CA SER A 441 12.42 10.02 40.81
C SER A 441 13.45 10.75 41.66
N SER A 442 14.07 10.03 42.60
CA SER A 442 15.09 10.58 43.50
C SER A 442 16.52 10.57 42.91
N ALA A 443 16.74 9.94 41.75
CA ALA A 443 18.02 9.89 41.04
C ALA A 443 17.82 9.56 39.54
N GLY A 444 18.90 9.68 38.75
CA GLY A 444 18.93 9.32 37.33
C GLY A 444 18.65 10.47 36.36
N ALA A 445 19.10 10.30 35.12
CA ALA A 445 18.92 11.27 34.03
C ALA A 445 17.67 10.96 33.19
N SER A 446 16.94 11.99 32.78
CA SER A 446 15.79 11.83 31.88
C SER A 446 16.19 12.06 30.43
N VAL A 447 15.67 11.22 29.52
CA VAL A 447 15.98 11.30 28.09
C VAL A 447 14.70 11.32 27.26
N GLY A 448 14.48 12.43 26.57
CA GLY A 448 13.51 12.55 25.47
C GLY A 448 14.25 12.53 24.14
N LEU A 449 13.89 11.62 23.24
CA LEU A 449 14.47 11.55 21.90
C LEU A 449 13.38 11.39 20.85
N SER A 450 13.36 12.26 19.85
CA SER A 450 12.54 12.13 18.65
C SER A 450 13.42 12.19 17.40
N LYS A 451 13.54 11.06 16.69
CA LYS A 451 14.21 10.97 15.40
C LYS A 451 13.18 10.79 14.30
N ILE A 452 13.16 11.68 13.33
CA ILE A 452 12.15 11.73 12.28
C ILE A 452 12.84 11.78 10.92
N VAL A 453 12.50 10.83 10.06
CA VAL A 453 12.91 10.82 8.65
C VAL A 453 11.65 10.86 7.81
N THR A 454 11.54 11.88 6.95
CA THR A 454 10.43 12.02 6.00
C THR A 454 10.99 12.17 4.59
N ASP A 455 10.50 11.35 3.67
CA ASP A 455 10.72 11.49 2.23
C ASP A 455 9.35 11.61 1.56
N THR A 456 9.11 12.73 0.89
CA THR A 456 7.83 13.02 0.23
C THR A 456 8.11 13.48 -1.19
N SER A 457 7.58 12.76 -2.17
CA SER A 457 7.89 13.08 -3.57
C SER A 457 6.74 12.90 -4.54
N VAL A 458 6.68 13.81 -5.52
CA VAL A 458 5.92 13.63 -6.75
C VAL A 458 6.91 13.70 -7.91
N ILE A 459 7.02 12.63 -8.70
CA ILE A 459 8.02 12.52 -9.76
C ILE A 459 7.35 12.04 -11.05
N VAL A 460 7.66 12.71 -12.16
CA VAL A 460 7.35 12.28 -13.52
C VAL A 460 8.66 12.21 -14.29
N ASP A 461 9.15 11.02 -14.64
CA ASP A 461 10.47 10.85 -15.27
C ASP A 461 10.53 9.70 -16.30
N GLU A 462 11.75 9.33 -16.68
CA GLU A 462 12.07 8.29 -17.66
C GLU A 462 11.46 8.53 -19.05
N ASN A 463 10.63 7.61 -19.57
CA ASN A 463 9.98 7.75 -20.88
C ASN A 463 8.47 7.97 -20.75
N SER A 464 8.00 8.41 -19.59
CA SER A 464 6.57 8.67 -19.36
C SER A 464 6.09 9.85 -20.21
N VAL A 465 4.91 9.74 -20.81
CA VAL A 465 4.34 10.78 -21.70
C VAL A 465 3.00 11.27 -21.17
N ILE A 466 2.84 12.60 -21.14
CA ILE A 466 1.56 13.26 -20.90
C ILE A 466 1.09 13.85 -22.24
N ASN A 467 0.24 13.09 -22.95
CA ASN A 467 -0.22 13.43 -24.30
C ASN A 467 -1.09 14.68 -24.31
N ARG A 468 -1.92 14.85 -23.28
CA ARG A 468 -2.71 16.07 -23.01
C ARG A 468 -3.17 16.11 -21.55
N ALA A 469 -3.40 17.32 -21.05
CA ALA A 469 -4.14 17.65 -19.84
C ALA A 469 -4.74 19.07 -19.97
N ALA A 470 -5.85 19.35 -19.27
CA ALA A 470 -6.38 20.71 -19.13
C ALA A 470 -5.46 21.57 -18.27
N SER A 471 -4.96 21.02 -17.17
CA SER A 471 -3.87 21.53 -16.33
C SER A 471 -3.07 20.34 -15.78
N ILE A 472 -1.83 20.59 -15.40
CA ILE A 472 -0.99 19.60 -14.71
C ILE A 472 -0.57 20.20 -13.37
N GLU A 473 -0.80 19.48 -12.29
CA GLU A 473 -0.47 19.87 -10.93
C GLU A 473 0.33 18.74 -10.27
N LEU A 474 1.53 19.07 -9.80
CA LEU A 474 2.37 18.22 -8.99
C LEU A 474 2.57 18.94 -7.65
N GLU A 475 2.12 18.34 -6.56
CA GLU A 475 2.29 18.87 -5.21
C GLU A 475 2.90 17.82 -4.28
N ALA A 476 4.11 18.07 -3.80
CA ALA A 476 4.71 17.32 -2.70
C ALA A 476 4.71 18.18 -1.43
N SER A 477 4.08 17.71 -0.37
CA SER A 477 3.88 18.47 0.87
C SER A 477 4.31 17.64 2.08
N SER A 478 5.25 18.16 2.88
CA SER A 478 5.62 17.57 4.16
C SER A 478 5.40 18.55 5.31
N ALA A 479 4.87 18.04 6.42
CA ALA A 479 4.68 18.77 7.66
C ALA A 479 5.11 17.93 8.86
N ASN A 480 6.21 18.34 9.48
CA ASN A 480 6.74 17.74 10.70
C ASN A 480 6.49 18.68 11.88
N VAL A 481 5.77 18.21 12.89
CA VAL A 481 5.57 18.93 14.16
C VAL A 481 6.07 18.05 15.28
N VAL A 482 7.19 18.40 15.89
CA VAL A 482 7.92 17.55 16.84
C VAL A 482 8.18 18.31 18.12
N HIS A 483 7.61 17.83 19.21
CA HIS A 483 7.85 18.34 20.56
C HIS A 483 8.54 17.28 21.39
N THR A 484 9.71 17.59 21.94
CA THR A 484 10.42 16.70 22.87
C THR A 484 10.74 17.43 24.15
N THR A 485 10.34 16.85 25.27
CA THR A 485 10.59 17.36 26.62
C THR A 485 11.31 16.30 27.44
N ALA A 486 12.36 16.72 28.13
CA ALA A 486 13.01 15.93 29.18
C ALA A 486 13.11 16.78 30.45
N THR A 487 12.60 16.25 31.57
CA THR A 487 12.67 16.89 32.89
C THR A 487 13.47 15.99 33.83
N ALA A 488 14.51 16.52 34.46
CA ALA A 488 15.41 15.76 35.32
C ALA A 488 14.70 15.19 36.55
N SER A 489 15.30 14.16 37.15
CA SER A 489 14.96 13.71 38.49
C SER A 489 15.36 14.72 39.56
N THR A 490 14.80 14.62 40.76
CA THR A 490 15.19 15.53 41.86
C THR A 490 16.62 15.30 42.33
N GLY A 491 17.21 14.13 42.04
CA GLY A 491 18.61 13.82 42.32
C GLY A 491 19.57 14.16 41.17
N GLY A 492 19.07 14.64 40.03
CA GLY A 492 19.86 14.88 38.83
C GLY A 492 20.50 13.61 38.29
N ALA A 493 21.62 13.75 37.58
CA ALA A 493 22.34 12.61 36.98
C ALA A 493 23.01 11.65 38.00
N ALA A 494 22.67 11.74 39.30
CA ALA A 494 23.15 10.82 40.32
C ALA A 494 22.83 9.37 39.93
N ASN A 495 23.81 8.47 40.08
CA ASN A 495 23.70 7.05 39.78
C ASN A 495 23.28 6.70 38.33
N ALA A 496 23.28 7.68 37.41
CA ALA A 496 23.01 7.41 36.00
C ALA A 496 24.18 6.62 35.40
N PRO A 497 23.92 5.56 34.61
CA PRO A 497 24.98 4.86 33.91
C PRO A 497 25.67 5.83 32.93
N ASN A 498 27.01 5.83 32.91
CA ASN A 498 27.77 6.65 31.96
C ASN A 498 27.61 6.06 30.55
N GLN A 499 26.67 6.61 29.78
CA GLN A 499 26.35 6.19 28.42
C GLN A 499 26.48 7.42 27.50
N THR A 500 27.37 7.32 26.51
CA THR A 500 27.54 8.40 25.51
C THR A 500 26.65 8.14 24.31
N LEU A 501 25.91 9.17 23.88
CA LEU A 501 25.23 9.16 22.59
C LEU A 501 26.22 9.54 21.49
N THR A 502 26.91 8.54 20.94
CA THR A 502 27.98 8.72 19.95
C THR A 502 27.55 9.59 18.75
N ASP A 503 26.30 9.45 18.30
CA ASP A 503 25.76 10.21 17.15
C ASP A 503 25.56 11.71 17.45
N TYR A 504 25.47 12.09 18.73
CA TYR A 504 25.21 13.46 19.19
C TYR A 504 26.35 14.03 20.06
N GLN A 505 27.46 13.29 20.23
CA GLN A 505 28.56 13.68 21.11
C GLN A 505 29.20 15.02 20.68
N GLU A 506 29.29 15.25 19.37
CA GLU A 506 29.83 16.50 18.81
C GLU A 506 28.87 17.69 18.96
N ASP A 507 27.58 17.41 19.16
CA ASP A 507 26.51 18.39 19.33
C ASP A 507 26.34 18.77 20.82
N ALA A 508 26.73 17.88 21.75
CA ALA A 508 26.66 18.08 23.21
C ALA A 508 27.94 18.72 23.81
N LYS A 509 28.21 20.00 23.52
CA LYS A 509 29.41 20.71 24.00
C LYS A 509 29.16 22.16 24.40
N THR A 510 30.00 22.66 25.31
CA THR A 510 30.13 24.08 25.68
C THR A 510 31.42 24.67 25.10
N SER A 511 31.67 25.97 25.33
CA SER A 511 32.96 26.59 25.01
C SER A 511 34.14 26.02 25.80
N GLU A 512 33.88 25.28 26.88
CA GLU A 512 34.89 24.67 27.75
C GLU A 512 35.13 23.18 27.45
N GLY A 513 34.32 22.57 26.59
CA GLY A 513 34.47 21.18 26.16
C GLY A 513 33.16 20.41 26.10
N SER A 514 33.25 19.09 25.94
CA SER A 514 32.07 18.22 25.88
C SER A 514 31.34 18.14 27.22
N VAL A 515 30.02 18.11 27.17
CA VAL A 515 29.19 17.78 28.34
C VAL A 515 29.25 16.28 28.57
N THR A 516 29.75 15.85 29.72
CA THR A 516 29.99 14.43 30.03
C THR A 516 28.89 13.79 30.88
N ALA A 517 27.98 14.58 31.46
CA ALA A 517 26.79 14.13 32.18
C ALA A 517 25.68 15.19 32.12
N ALA A 518 24.42 14.77 32.02
CA ALA A 518 23.25 15.63 31.99
C ALA A 518 22.12 15.03 32.83
N GLY A 519 21.41 15.85 33.61
CA GLY A 519 20.22 15.45 34.36
C GLY A 519 18.96 15.40 33.48
N ALA A 520 18.89 16.26 32.46
CA ALA A 520 17.86 16.27 31.43
C ALA A 520 18.50 16.35 30.05
N LEU A 521 18.12 15.43 29.16
CA LEU A 521 18.56 15.41 27.76
C LEU A 521 17.35 15.30 26.84
N ALA A 522 17.12 16.34 26.04
CA ALA A 522 16.04 16.36 25.06
C ALA A 522 16.61 16.55 23.65
N ILE A 523 16.21 15.69 22.71
CA ILE A 523 16.74 15.68 21.34
C ILE A 523 15.61 15.60 20.32
N ASN A 524 15.61 16.52 19.36
CA ASN A 524 14.96 16.35 18.07
C ASN A 524 16.03 16.20 16.98
N ASP A 525 15.91 15.17 16.16
CA ASP A 525 16.71 14.96 14.94
C ASP A 525 15.76 14.71 13.76
N ILE A 526 15.56 15.75 12.94
CA ILE A 526 14.63 15.74 11.82
C ILE A 526 15.43 15.78 10.51
N SER A 527 15.23 14.78 9.67
CA SER A 527 15.66 14.77 8.27
C SER A 527 14.43 14.75 7.37
N SER A 528 14.16 15.86 6.70
CA SER A 528 12.98 16.02 5.84
C SER A 528 13.39 16.31 4.41
N THR A 529 12.83 15.55 3.48
CA THR A 529 13.07 15.71 2.05
C THR A 529 11.74 15.80 1.33
N THR A 530 11.53 16.87 0.57
CA THR A 530 10.30 17.09 -0.20
C THR A 530 10.65 17.52 -1.62
N ARG A 531 10.15 16.78 -2.61
CA ARG A 531 10.51 16.97 -4.02
C ARG A 531 9.32 16.89 -4.95
N ALA A 532 9.21 17.83 -5.88
CA ALA A 532 8.25 17.78 -6.98
C ALA A 532 8.96 17.96 -8.32
N TYR A 533 9.12 16.89 -9.10
CA TYR A 533 9.95 16.86 -10.32
C TYR A 533 9.17 16.42 -11.57
N MET A 534 9.36 17.18 -12.65
CA MET A 534 9.07 16.76 -14.02
C MET A 534 10.40 16.63 -14.77
N ALA A 535 10.84 15.42 -15.07
CA ALA A 535 12.15 15.11 -15.65
C ALA A 535 12.08 13.97 -16.69
N SER A 536 10.95 13.81 -17.37
CA SER A 536 10.79 12.82 -18.43
C SER A 536 11.60 13.21 -19.67
N SER A 537 12.07 12.21 -20.41
CA SER A 537 12.65 12.37 -21.74
C SER A 537 11.62 12.71 -22.82
N GLN A 538 10.32 12.62 -22.51
CA GLN A 538 9.22 12.92 -23.41
C GLN A 538 8.55 14.26 -23.09
N THR A 539 7.84 14.79 -24.08
CA THR A 539 7.06 16.03 -23.93
C THR A 539 5.85 15.83 -23.02
N ALA A 540 5.60 16.78 -22.12
CA ALA A 540 4.30 16.94 -21.47
C ALA A 540 3.48 18.03 -22.16
N ASN A 541 2.20 17.77 -22.43
CA ASN A 541 1.30 18.72 -23.09
C ASN A 541 0.15 19.12 -22.16
N SER A 542 0.00 20.41 -21.92
CA SER A 542 -1.11 21.01 -21.19
C SER A 542 -1.74 22.12 -22.01
N SER A 543 -3.08 22.16 -22.08
CA SER A 543 -3.81 23.27 -22.68
C SER A 543 -3.98 24.48 -21.73
N GLY A 544 -3.49 24.36 -20.50
CA GLY A 544 -3.58 25.34 -19.43
C GLY A 544 -2.26 25.53 -18.69
N LYS A 545 -2.34 25.77 -17.38
CA LYS A 545 -1.18 25.97 -16.51
C LYS A 545 -0.59 24.62 -16.11
N VAL A 546 0.73 24.60 -15.98
CA VAL A 546 1.47 23.57 -15.24
C VAL A 546 2.01 24.17 -13.95
N GLU A 547 1.76 23.47 -12.85
CA GLU A 547 2.15 23.86 -11.51
C GLU A 547 2.95 22.73 -10.86
N VAL A 548 4.16 23.04 -10.43
CA VAL A 548 5.06 22.10 -9.76
C VAL A 548 5.47 22.72 -8.43
N VAL A 549 4.97 22.16 -7.34
CA VAL A 549 5.06 22.72 -5.99
C VAL A 549 5.66 21.70 -5.04
N SER A 550 6.70 22.11 -4.33
CA SER A 550 7.18 21.42 -3.15
C SER A 550 6.99 22.32 -1.91
N SER A 551 6.39 21.77 -0.86
CA SER A 551 6.05 22.48 0.37
C SER A 551 6.63 21.72 1.56
N ALA A 552 7.51 22.35 2.35
CA ALA A 552 8.10 21.70 3.52
C ALA A 552 7.97 22.57 4.77
N LEU A 553 7.24 22.07 5.77
CA LEU A 553 7.03 22.71 7.06
C LEU A 553 7.68 21.87 8.17
N ASN A 554 8.58 22.48 8.95
CA ASN A 554 9.18 21.82 10.10
C ASN A 554 9.03 22.72 11.33
N LYS A 555 8.26 22.26 12.32
CA LYS A 555 8.12 22.88 13.65
C LYS A 555 8.74 21.93 14.67
N SER A 556 9.86 22.32 15.26
CA SER A 556 10.63 21.49 16.18
C SER A 556 10.86 22.25 17.48
N ILE A 557 10.32 21.72 18.58
CA ILE A 557 10.45 22.29 19.92
C ILE A 557 11.14 21.27 20.81
N VAL A 558 12.22 21.71 21.46
CA VAL A 558 12.99 20.93 22.43
C VAL A 558 13.01 21.65 23.76
N THR A 559 12.68 20.94 24.84
CA THR A 559 12.76 21.46 26.21
C THR A 559 13.52 20.47 27.09
N ALA A 560 14.68 20.87 27.58
CA ALA A 560 15.41 20.16 28.62
C ALA A 560 15.35 20.97 29.92
N ASP A 561 14.84 20.39 30.99
CA ASP A 561 14.66 21.06 32.27
C ASP A 561 15.32 20.28 33.40
N GLY A 562 16.43 20.82 33.91
CA GLY A 562 17.17 20.35 35.05
C GLY A 562 16.83 21.08 36.36
N SER A 563 15.92 22.06 36.35
CA SER A 563 15.60 22.89 37.53
C SER A 563 14.98 22.11 38.69
N THR A 564 14.50 20.89 38.44
CA THR A 564 13.95 19.97 39.43
C THR A 564 15.02 19.38 40.36
N VAL A 565 16.30 19.45 39.99
CA VAL A 565 17.40 18.96 40.84
C VAL A 565 17.48 19.77 42.13
N ALA A 566 17.45 19.06 43.26
CA ALA A 566 17.50 19.68 44.57
C ALA A 566 18.88 20.31 44.85
N LYS A 567 18.88 21.45 45.54
CA LYS A 567 20.09 22.23 45.87
C LYS A 567 21.15 21.42 46.64
N ASP A 568 20.75 20.39 47.36
CA ASP A 568 21.60 19.48 48.15
C ASP A 568 21.72 18.08 47.54
N ALA A 569 21.22 17.87 46.31
CA ALA A 569 21.33 16.60 45.61
C ALA A 569 22.80 16.25 45.31
N ALA A 570 23.09 14.94 45.34
CA ALA A 570 24.41 14.41 45.00
C ALA A 570 24.75 14.48 43.50
N GLY A 571 23.74 14.59 42.62
CA GLY A 571 23.90 14.67 41.17
C GLY A 571 23.80 16.09 40.62
N ILE A 572 24.13 16.23 39.34
CA ILE A 572 24.10 17.52 38.63
C ILE A 572 22.78 17.72 37.86
N GLY A 573 22.33 18.98 37.81
CA GLY A 573 21.12 19.43 37.10
C GLY A 573 21.38 20.02 35.72
N VAL A 574 22.46 19.61 35.05
CA VAL A 574 22.78 20.07 33.69
C VAL A 574 21.65 19.67 32.73
N ALA A 575 21.12 20.64 31.98
CA ALA A 575 20.15 20.41 30.92
C ALA A 575 20.79 20.54 29.54
N VAL A 576 20.55 19.56 28.67
CA VAL A 576 21.04 19.55 27.28
C VAL A 576 19.87 19.42 26.33
N GLY A 577 19.63 20.46 25.52
CA GLY A 577 18.68 20.45 24.41
C GLY A 577 19.41 20.42 23.08
N ILE A 578 19.13 19.43 22.23
CA ILE A 578 19.67 19.34 20.86
C ILE A 578 18.51 19.36 19.87
N ASN A 579 18.48 20.36 19.00
CA ASN A 579 17.47 20.48 17.96
C ASN A 579 18.14 20.53 16.59
N LYS A 580 18.21 19.38 15.94
CA LYS A 580 18.86 19.19 14.65
C LYS A 580 17.80 19.02 13.58
N VAL A 581 17.83 19.90 12.58
CA VAL A 581 16.91 19.83 11.44
C VAL A 581 17.70 19.98 10.16
N ASN A 582 17.62 18.95 9.31
CA ASN A 582 18.08 18.98 7.93
C ASN A 582 16.86 18.89 7.02
N SER A 583 16.61 19.92 6.23
CA SER A 583 15.46 19.97 5.32
C SER A 583 15.90 20.29 3.90
N VAL A 584 15.45 19.46 2.96
CA VAL A 584 15.60 19.65 1.51
C VAL A 584 14.21 19.84 0.92
N ASN A 585 14.01 20.95 0.20
CA ASN A 585 12.74 21.31 -0.41
C ASN A 585 13.01 21.79 -1.84
N GLU A 586 12.65 20.97 -2.84
CA GLU A 586 13.06 21.16 -4.23
C GLU A 586 11.89 20.97 -5.20
N ALA A 587 11.74 21.90 -6.14
CA ALA A 587 10.78 21.79 -7.26
C ALA A 587 11.50 22.05 -8.58
N HIS A 588 11.37 21.15 -9.55
CA HIS A 588 12.10 21.20 -10.83
C HIS A 588 11.23 20.80 -12.02
N VAL A 589 11.49 21.46 -13.16
CA VAL A 589 11.02 21.06 -14.48
C VAL A 589 12.25 20.98 -15.39
N ASP A 590 12.63 19.75 -15.74
CA ASP A 590 13.77 19.37 -16.59
C ASP A 590 13.29 18.44 -17.71
N GLN A 591 12.27 18.88 -18.45
CA GLN A 591 11.73 18.17 -19.61
C GLN A 591 11.11 19.13 -20.62
N GLU A 592 10.84 18.66 -21.83
CA GLU A 592 10.06 19.43 -22.79
C GLU A 592 8.61 19.58 -22.30
N LEU A 593 8.11 20.82 -22.30
CA LEU A 593 6.79 21.15 -21.79
C LEU A 593 6.09 22.16 -22.71
N SER A 594 4.90 21.78 -23.18
CA SER A 594 3.99 22.66 -23.93
C SER A 594 2.83 23.05 -23.01
N ALA A 595 2.75 24.31 -22.61
CA ALA A 595 1.75 24.82 -21.67
C ALA A 595 1.44 26.31 -21.91
N LYS A 596 0.29 26.81 -21.44
CA LYS A 596 -0.03 28.24 -21.46
C LYS A 596 0.77 29.03 -20.42
N GLY A 597 1.21 28.38 -19.35
CA GLY A 597 2.01 28.98 -18.29
C GLY A 597 2.59 27.91 -17.39
N VAL A 598 3.75 28.20 -16.80
CA VAL A 598 4.47 27.30 -15.90
C VAL A 598 4.76 28.05 -14.61
N SER A 599 4.41 27.43 -13.48
CA SER A 599 4.76 27.88 -12.14
C SER A 599 5.55 26.78 -11.44
N VAL A 600 6.72 27.12 -10.92
CA VAL A 600 7.57 26.20 -10.16
C VAL A 600 7.91 26.88 -8.86
N SER A 601 7.61 26.25 -7.73
CA SER A 601 7.89 26.83 -6.41
C SER A 601 8.29 25.77 -5.39
N ALA A 602 9.35 26.08 -4.64
CA ALA A 602 9.65 25.44 -3.37
C ALA A 602 9.33 26.44 -2.26
N ASN A 603 8.37 26.12 -1.38
CA ASN A 603 7.87 27.02 -0.35
C ASN A 603 7.63 26.29 1.00
N ASN A 604 7.23 27.02 2.05
CA ASN A 604 6.97 26.46 3.39
C ASN A 604 5.50 26.07 3.62
N GLY A 605 4.67 26.03 2.57
CA GLY A 605 3.22 25.97 2.65
C GLY A 605 2.61 27.28 3.16
N GLY A 606 1.54 27.17 3.96
CA GLY A 606 0.82 28.32 4.54
C GLY A 606 1.41 28.89 5.83
N ASP A 607 2.41 28.22 6.42
CA ASP A 607 2.96 28.51 7.75
C ASP A 607 4.49 28.73 7.70
N SER A 608 5.05 29.27 8.79
CA SER A 608 6.51 29.35 8.97
C SER A 608 7.04 28.16 9.75
N SER A 609 8.18 27.61 9.30
CA SER A 609 8.99 26.68 10.09
C SER A 609 9.51 27.38 11.36
N ALA A 610 9.61 26.63 12.46
CA ALA A 610 10.01 27.13 13.77
C ALA A 610 10.91 26.12 14.48
N PHE A 611 11.99 26.60 15.10
CA PHE A 611 13.00 25.78 15.74
C PHE A 611 13.36 26.37 17.09
N ASP A 612 12.75 25.84 18.14
CA ASP A 612 12.90 26.35 19.51
C ASP A 612 13.65 25.33 20.37
N THR A 613 14.59 25.80 21.17
CA THR A 613 15.31 24.98 22.15
C THR A 613 15.43 25.74 23.44
N THR A 614 14.88 25.17 24.51
CA THR A 614 15.00 25.69 25.86
C THR A 614 15.75 24.68 26.69
N ALA A 615 16.85 25.10 27.31
CA ALA A 615 17.58 24.33 28.30
C ALA A 615 17.65 25.14 29.59
N VAL A 616 17.14 24.59 30.69
CA VAL A 616 17.15 25.23 32.01
C VAL A 616 17.93 24.33 32.95
N SER A 617 19.10 24.74 33.38
CA SER A 617 19.89 23.95 34.32
C SER A 617 19.47 24.20 35.77
N GLY A 618 19.57 23.15 36.59
CA GLY A 618 19.38 23.22 38.04
C GLY A 618 20.69 23.26 38.81
N ALA A 619 20.59 23.68 40.08
CA ALA A 619 21.71 23.68 41.01
C ALA A 619 21.81 22.33 41.74
N GLY A 620 22.96 21.66 41.64
CA GLY A 620 23.30 20.54 42.52
C GLY A 620 24.00 21.02 43.81
N SER A 621 24.47 20.07 44.63
CA SER A 621 25.22 20.37 45.87
C SER A 621 26.39 21.34 45.65
N ASP A 622 26.63 22.21 46.64
CA ASP A 622 27.76 23.15 46.69
C ASP A 622 29.16 22.46 46.60
N GLN A 623 29.20 21.13 46.71
CA GLN A 623 30.42 20.31 46.59
C GLN A 623 30.74 19.89 45.15
N ILE A 624 29.79 20.04 44.22
CA ILE A 624 29.97 19.69 42.81
C ILE A 624 30.32 21.01 42.11
N GLY A 625 31.60 21.25 41.86
CA GLY A 625 32.15 22.53 41.38
C GLY A 625 31.76 22.97 39.96
N VAL A 626 30.58 22.56 39.48
CA VAL A 626 30.02 22.91 38.18
C VAL A 626 28.58 23.36 38.41
N ALA A 627 28.32 24.67 38.25
CA ALA A 627 26.96 25.15 38.10
C ALA A 627 26.43 24.62 36.77
N GLY A 628 25.22 24.03 36.79
CA GLY A 628 24.63 23.40 35.62
C GLY A 628 24.40 24.35 34.46
#